data_AF-A0A932J657-F1
#
_entry.id   AF-A0A932J657-F1
#
_cell.length_a   1.000
_cell.length_b   1.000
_cell.length_c   1.000
_cell.angle_alpha   90.00
_cell.angle_beta   90.00
_cell.angle_gamma   90.00
#
_symmetry.space_group_name_H-M   'P 1'
#
loop_
_entity.id
_entity.type
_entity.pdbx_description
1 polymer ?
#
loop_
_entity_poly.entity_id
_entity_poly.type
_entity_poly.pdbx_seq_one_letter_code
_entity_poly.pdbx_strand_id
1 'polypeptide(L)'
;MPGQVITTLAIDNNYYPNMSISDDGRYLAFISTLDPNNPTAANATSTQSGIFIKDMQGGVRFVQDLGEEGLYRDLALSGNGGVIAFASTASNLVPNSPPASGWVSGIKPPEILLKNWQTGALQLASSSANGSAANGFCNSPTLTLDGNVVAFSSIASNLVASDSNGTGDVFVKNMQTGQITIASTASDGTQGNRSSDFGKISDDGRYCAFESAATNLIPGITPTHTNVYWKDLQTGALSLVSSDTDQASIRAISGNGRYVVFQGYEAEVNQPVSFSLYEKDMVTGKVVNVGSNAFGISHYTWQLQVSVSNDGRYVAFADNFSYFTSDDHNSSADIYLKDTQTGGLARIVPSTGEATGPMAEALISGNSSTLVFRGNLYSSANSGLYIYQSTLPTLQDSVGNDNIAANLTSNKYLDGGSGTDTAVYSGALAKYTVTRSNGNLLVTASNPDPSNLGGPITATDNLHNIERIKFDDASRAYDIDGNAGQAYRIYQAAFNRTPDKSGLSYWINTMDKGASLTQVAQGFTQAAEFTTLYGSSPSNSDIVNKFYQNVLHRPAETSGYQYWLNLLEQHTLTSAYVLASFAESVENKAALIGVIQNGIDYTPL
;
A
#
# COMPACT_ATOMS: atom_id res chain seq x y z
N MET A 1 4.21 -8.23 -11.59
CA MET A 1 3.94 -9.68 -11.85
C MET A 1 2.93 -9.85 -12.99
N PRO A 2 3.01 -10.91 -13.81
CA PRO A 2 2.00 -11.16 -14.84
C PRO A 2 0.68 -11.62 -14.19
N GLY A 3 -0.31 -10.73 -14.15
CA GLY A 3 -1.70 -11.11 -13.83
C GLY A 3 -2.36 -11.76 -15.04
N GLN A 4 -3.17 -12.80 -14.82
CA GLN A 4 -3.96 -13.37 -15.91
C GLN A 4 -5.09 -12.40 -16.30
N VAL A 5 -5.08 -11.90 -17.53
CA VAL A 5 -6.22 -11.18 -18.09
C VAL A 5 -7.38 -12.15 -18.21
N ILE A 6 -8.46 -11.94 -17.46
CA ILE A 6 -9.65 -12.79 -17.55
C ILE A 6 -10.56 -12.33 -18.68
N THR A 7 -10.67 -11.01 -18.92
CA THR A 7 -11.52 -10.48 -20.00
C THR A 7 -11.01 -9.11 -20.46
N THR A 8 -11.07 -8.85 -21.76
CA THR A 8 -10.91 -7.53 -22.35
C THR A 8 -12.26 -7.04 -22.88
N LEU A 9 -12.56 -5.77 -22.66
CA LEU A 9 -13.77 -5.13 -23.17
C LEU A 9 -13.38 -3.90 -23.98
N ALA A 10 -13.90 -3.78 -25.20
CA ALA A 10 -13.70 -2.58 -25.99
C ALA A 10 -14.65 -1.48 -25.49
N ILE A 11 -14.11 -0.34 -25.06
CA ILE A 11 -14.85 0.86 -24.68
C ILE A 11 -14.21 2.09 -25.32
N ASP A 12 -14.88 3.24 -25.28
CA ASP A 12 -14.33 4.47 -25.86
C ASP A 12 -13.14 5.05 -25.06
N ASN A 13 -12.57 6.14 -25.59
CA ASN A 13 -11.34 6.76 -25.12
C ASN A 13 -11.54 8.09 -24.34
N ASN A 14 -12.50 8.12 -23.44
CA ASN A 14 -12.80 9.30 -22.63
C ASN A 14 -11.76 9.59 -21.52
N TYR A 15 -11.30 10.84 -21.39
CA TYR A 15 -10.24 11.28 -20.44
C TYR A 15 -10.68 11.36 -18.95
N TYR A 16 -11.94 11.11 -18.63
CA TYR A 16 -12.48 11.27 -17.27
C TYR A 16 -12.88 9.92 -16.67
N PRO A 17 -12.68 9.73 -15.35
CA PRO A 17 -12.98 8.48 -14.65
C PRO A 17 -14.47 8.15 -14.75
N ASN A 18 -14.81 6.92 -15.15
CA ASN A 18 -16.19 6.54 -15.44
C ASN A 18 -16.44 5.06 -15.12
N MET A 19 -15.91 4.60 -14.00
CA MET A 19 -16.08 3.23 -13.55
C MET A 19 -16.24 3.13 -12.02
N SER A 20 -17.01 2.13 -11.59
CA SER A 20 -17.16 1.76 -10.18
C SER A 20 -17.35 0.25 -10.07
N ILE A 21 -16.70 -0.37 -9.09
CA ILE A 21 -16.75 -1.81 -8.84
C ILE A 21 -17.51 -2.11 -7.54
N SER A 22 -18.21 -3.25 -7.49
CA SER A 22 -18.85 -3.74 -6.26
C SER A 22 -17.81 -4.32 -5.30
N ASP A 23 -18.16 -4.36 -4.02
CA ASP A 23 -17.24 -4.79 -2.95
C ASP A 23 -16.82 -6.24 -3.10
N ASP A 24 -17.74 -7.09 -3.58
CA ASP A 24 -17.46 -8.49 -3.86
C ASP A 24 -16.61 -8.70 -5.13
N GLY A 25 -16.35 -7.65 -5.90
CA GLY A 25 -15.64 -7.67 -7.18
C GLY A 25 -16.44 -8.24 -8.34
N ARG A 26 -17.72 -8.56 -8.14
CA ARG A 26 -18.56 -9.24 -9.14
C ARG A 26 -19.08 -8.32 -10.24
N TYR A 27 -19.38 -7.07 -9.92
CA TYR A 27 -20.03 -6.15 -10.84
C TYR A 27 -19.17 -4.91 -11.06
N LEU A 28 -19.02 -4.52 -12.32
CA LEU A 28 -18.36 -3.29 -12.72
C LEU A 28 -19.36 -2.43 -13.51
N ALA A 29 -19.70 -1.27 -12.98
CA ALA A 29 -20.46 -0.25 -13.69
C ALA A 29 -19.51 0.67 -14.45
N PHE A 30 -19.86 1.03 -15.68
CA PHE A 30 -19.07 1.96 -16.49
C PHE A 30 -19.93 2.71 -17.51
N ILE A 31 -19.45 3.88 -17.95
CA ILE A 31 -20.07 4.65 -19.04
C ILE A 31 -19.29 4.42 -20.34
N SER A 32 -20.00 4.23 -21.45
CA SER A 32 -19.40 4.10 -22.78
C SER A 32 -20.34 4.67 -23.86
N THR A 33 -19.77 5.27 -24.90
CA THR A 33 -20.46 5.65 -26.14
C THR A 33 -20.36 4.56 -27.21
N LEU A 34 -19.51 3.56 -26.99
CA LEU A 34 -19.44 2.35 -27.81
C LEU A 34 -20.28 1.25 -27.16
N ASP A 35 -21.05 0.50 -27.95
CA ASP A 35 -21.68 -0.74 -27.47
C ASP A 35 -20.60 -1.82 -27.29
N PRO A 36 -20.28 -2.22 -26.04
CA PRO A 36 -19.21 -3.17 -25.78
C PRO A 36 -19.54 -4.59 -26.29
N ASN A 37 -20.80 -4.89 -26.58
CA ASN A 37 -21.22 -6.15 -27.17
C ASN A 37 -21.09 -6.17 -28.70
N ASN A 38 -20.88 -5.01 -29.36
CA ASN A 38 -20.71 -4.91 -30.81
C ASN A 38 -19.72 -3.80 -31.21
N PRO A 39 -18.41 -3.99 -30.94
CA PRO A 39 -17.40 -2.93 -31.06
C PRO A 39 -17.02 -2.56 -32.50
N THR A 40 -17.45 -3.32 -33.51
CA THR A 40 -17.16 -3.06 -34.93
C THR A 40 -18.22 -2.21 -35.63
N ALA A 41 -19.31 -1.86 -34.94
CA ALA A 41 -20.30 -0.93 -35.45
C ALA A 41 -19.75 0.51 -35.43
N ALA A 42 -18.74 0.77 -36.25
CA ALA A 42 -18.16 2.10 -36.50
C ALA A 42 -19.13 3.09 -37.17
N ASN A 43 -20.43 2.78 -37.19
CA ASN A 43 -21.49 3.54 -37.86
C ASN A 43 -22.91 3.23 -37.29
N ALA A 44 -23.05 2.95 -36.00
CA ALA A 44 -24.34 3.22 -35.35
C ALA A 44 -24.33 4.69 -34.95
N THR A 45 -25.10 5.51 -35.66
CA THR A 45 -25.41 6.90 -35.32
C THR A 45 -26.23 7.00 -34.02
N SER A 46 -25.91 6.24 -32.96
CA SER A 46 -26.34 6.61 -31.61
C SER A 46 -25.24 7.44 -30.98
N THR A 47 -25.38 8.74 -31.17
CA THR A 47 -24.85 9.86 -30.37
C THR A 47 -25.10 9.76 -28.85
N GLN A 48 -25.44 8.57 -28.32
CA GLN A 48 -25.94 8.36 -26.97
C GLN A 48 -24.89 7.62 -26.11
N SER A 49 -24.47 8.26 -25.02
CA SER A 49 -23.66 7.60 -23.99
C SER A 49 -24.57 6.70 -23.14
N GLY A 50 -24.11 5.48 -22.84
CA GLY A 50 -24.84 4.52 -22.03
C GLY A 50 -24.10 4.15 -20.76
N ILE A 51 -24.85 3.86 -19.70
CA ILE A 51 -24.36 3.13 -18.52
C ILE A 51 -24.47 1.63 -18.81
N PHE A 52 -23.40 0.90 -18.53
CA PHE A 52 -23.31 -0.54 -18.66
C PHE A 52 -22.88 -1.19 -17.35
N ILE A 53 -23.28 -2.44 -17.14
CA ILE A 53 -22.80 -3.31 -16.07
C ILE A 53 -22.13 -4.52 -16.70
N LYS A 54 -20.87 -4.79 -16.32
CA LYS A 54 -20.21 -6.06 -16.55
C LYS A 54 -20.39 -6.94 -15.30
N ASP A 55 -21.05 -8.08 -15.47
CA ASP A 55 -21.01 -9.20 -14.50
C ASP A 55 -19.73 -10.00 -14.80
N MET A 56 -18.81 -10.07 -13.84
CA MET A 56 -17.54 -10.80 -13.99
C MET A 56 -17.77 -12.31 -14.19
N GLN A 57 -18.91 -12.85 -13.75
CA GLN A 57 -19.33 -14.23 -14.00
C GLN A 57 -20.20 -14.38 -15.27
N GLY A 58 -20.53 -13.27 -15.92
CA GLY A 58 -21.46 -13.23 -17.04
C GLY A 58 -21.03 -12.26 -18.14
N GLY A 59 -22.03 -11.65 -18.80
CA GLY A 59 -21.83 -10.71 -19.91
C GLY A 59 -21.92 -9.24 -19.50
N VAL A 60 -21.87 -8.37 -20.51
CA VAL A 60 -22.16 -6.93 -20.35
C VAL A 60 -23.64 -6.67 -20.61
N ARG A 61 -24.26 -5.86 -19.76
CA ARG A 61 -25.64 -5.43 -19.87
C ARG A 61 -25.71 -3.91 -20.03
N PHE A 62 -26.52 -3.46 -20.99
CA PHE A 62 -26.93 -2.06 -21.06
C PHE A 62 -27.92 -1.75 -19.94
N VAL A 63 -27.73 -0.62 -19.24
CA VAL A 63 -28.53 -0.24 -18.07
C VAL A 63 -29.37 0.99 -18.34
N GLN A 64 -28.77 2.05 -18.88
CA GLN A 64 -29.43 3.35 -18.99
C GLN A 64 -28.81 4.20 -20.11
N ASP A 65 -29.66 4.77 -20.96
CA ASP A 65 -29.29 5.83 -21.90
C ASP A 65 -29.18 7.16 -21.16
N LEU A 66 -28.08 7.89 -21.37
CA LEU A 66 -27.81 9.20 -20.77
C LEU A 66 -28.17 10.39 -21.68
N GLY A 67 -28.57 10.15 -22.95
CA GLY A 67 -28.94 11.20 -23.90
C GLY A 67 -27.77 11.99 -24.51
N GLU A 68 -28.08 12.95 -25.41
CA GLU A 68 -27.10 13.72 -26.21
C GLU A 68 -26.56 14.98 -25.51
N GLU A 69 -27.26 15.52 -24.51
CA GLU A 69 -26.94 16.84 -23.95
C GLU A 69 -26.10 16.77 -22.67
N GLY A 70 -24.83 17.18 -22.74
CA GLY A 70 -24.06 17.65 -21.57
C GLY A 70 -23.80 16.61 -20.47
N LEU A 71 -22.93 15.64 -20.77
CA LEU A 71 -22.60 14.55 -19.86
C LEU A 71 -21.83 15.04 -18.62
N TYR A 72 -22.46 14.94 -17.44
CA TYR A 72 -21.74 14.86 -16.17
C TYR A 72 -21.44 13.40 -15.90
N ARG A 73 -20.15 13.08 -15.89
CA ARG A 73 -19.60 11.74 -16.00
C ARG A 73 -19.19 11.20 -14.64
N ASP A 74 -20.10 11.34 -13.68
CA ASP A 74 -19.92 10.80 -12.34
C ASP A 74 -20.88 9.62 -12.17
N LEU A 75 -20.33 8.47 -11.79
CA LEU A 75 -21.11 7.28 -11.47
C LEU A 75 -20.56 6.60 -10.22
N ALA A 76 -21.44 5.99 -9.44
CA ALA A 76 -21.07 5.12 -8.34
C ALA A 76 -21.95 3.87 -8.34
N LEU A 77 -21.36 2.74 -8.00
CA LEU A 77 -22.04 1.46 -7.80
C LEU A 77 -22.14 1.19 -6.30
N SER A 78 -23.31 0.75 -5.82
CA SER A 78 -23.45 0.27 -4.44
C SER A 78 -22.53 -0.93 -4.20
N GLY A 79 -22.04 -1.11 -2.98
CA GLY A 79 -21.08 -2.18 -2.68
C GLY A 79 -21.63 -3.60 -2.96
N ASN A 80 -22.95 -3.81 -2.89
CA ASN A 80 -23.62 -5.06 -3.29
C ASN A 80 -23.82 -5.21 -4.81
N GLY A 81 -23.47 -4.19 -5.58
CA GLY A 81 -23.56 -4.14 -7.04
C GLY A 81 -24.98 -3.99 -7.61
N GLY A 82 -26.01 -3.70 -6.80
CA GLY A 82 -27.41 -3.67 -7.24
C GLY A 82 -27.93 -2.32 -7.75
N VAL A 83 -27.33 -1.20 -7.30
CA VAL A 83 -27.80 0.16 -7.56
C VAL A 83 -26.68 1.01 -8.13
N ILE A 84 -26.96 1.77 -9.19
CA ILE A 84 -26.04 2.73 -9.80
C ILE A 84 -26.55 4.13 -9.52
N ALA A 85 -25.74 4.98 -8.89
CA ALA A 85 -25.97 6.41 -8.84
C ALA A 85 -25.22 7.10 -9.98
N PHE A 86 -25.85 8.08 -10.63
CA PHE A 86 -25.22 8.84 -11.72
C PHE A 86 -25.79 10.24 -11.82
N ALA A 87 -24.96 11.16 -12.32
CA ALA A 87 -25.39 12.52 -12.65
C ALA A 87 -25.99 12.56 -14.07
N SER A 88 -27.09 13.27 -14.27
CA SER A 88 -27.68 13.46 -15.59
C SER A 88 -28.42 14.78 -15.73
N THR A 89 -28.28 15.39 -16.90
CA THR A 89 -29.00 16.58 -17.39
C THR A 89 -30.23 16.20 -18.24
N ALA A 90 -30.41 14.90 -18.51
CA ALA A 90 -31.37 14.41 -19.50
C ALA A 90 -32.81 14.69 -19.06
N SER A 91 -33.52 15.47 -19.88
CA SER A 91 -34.87 15.96 -19.55
C SER A 91 -35.94 14.84 -19.48
N ASN A 92 -35.68 13.70 -20.12
CA ASN A 92 -36.54 12.51 -20.11
C ASN A 92 -36.31 11.62 -18.87
N LEU A 93 -35.19 11.77 -18.15
CA LEU A 93 -34.92 11.04 -16.91
C LEU A 93 -35.39 11.81 -15.67
N VAL A 94 -35.56 13.13 -15.79
CA VAL A 94 -36.01 14.01 -14.70
C VAL A 94 -37.21 14.87 -15.13
N PRO A 95 -38.45 14.35 -14.98
CA PRO A 95 -39.66 15.13 -15.20
C PRO A 95 -39.73 16.25 -14.16
N ASN A 96 -39.97 17.49 -14.60
CA ASN A 96 -40.21 18.65 -13.73
C ASN A 96 -39.02 19.25 -12.95
N SER A 97 -37.75 18.99 -13.33
CA SER A 97 -36.64 19.81 -12.80
C SER A 97 -36.86 21.29 -13.11
N PRO A 98 -36.78 22.18 -12.11
CA PRO A 98 -36.87 23.62 -12.36
C PRO A 98 -35.70 24.08 -13.26
N PRO A 99 -35.89 25.10 -14.10
CA PRO A 99 -34.77 25.71 -14.82
C PRO A 99 -33.78 26.26 -13.78
N ALA A 100 -32.48 26.00 -13.95
CA ALA A 100 -31.49 26.48 -13.01
C ALA A 100 -31.49 28.01 -12.97
N SER A 101 -31.47 28.60 -11.77
CA SER A 101 -31.30 30.05 -11.64
C SER A 101 -29.89 30.44 -12.08
N GLY A 102 -29.76 31.36 -13.04
CA GLY A 102 -28.47 31.91 -13.46
C GLY A 102 -27.73 31.12 -14.55
N TRP A 103 -28.31 30.05 -15.10
CA TRP A 103 -27.75 29.33 -16.24
C TRP A 103 -28.29 29.84 -17.57
N VAL A 104 -27.55 29.57 -18.65
CA VAL A 104 -27.98 29.89 -20.02
C VAL A 104 -29.33 29.21 -20.27
N SER A 105 -30.32 29.97 -20.72
CA SER A 105 -31.66 29.47 -21.03
C SER A 105 -31.58 28.25 -21.94
N GLY A 106 -32.00 27.07 -21.45
CA GLY A 106 -32.09 25.83 -22.20
C GLY A 106 -31.28 24.66 -21.64
N ILE A 107 -30.26 24.89 -20.80
CA ILE A 107 -29.45 23.81 -20.19
C ILE A 107 -29.93 23.56 -18.75
N LYS A 108 -30.35 22.31 -18.47
CA LYS A 108 -30.73 21.87 -17.11
C LYS A 108 -29.47 21.58 -16.26
N PRO A 109 -29.48 21.90 -14.96
CA PRO A 109 -28.41 21.45 -14.06
C PRO A 109 -28.46 19.92 -13.98
N PRO A 110 -27.32 19.23 -13.82
CA PRO A 110 -27.32 17.81 -13.58
C PRO A 110 -27.97 17.50 -12.23
N GLU A 111 -28.71 16.41 -12.24
CA GLU A 111 -29.41 15.84 -11.10
C GLU A 111 -28.80 14.47 -10.81
N ILE A 112 -28.88 14.01 -9.56
CA ILE A 112 -28.43 12.68 -9.16
C ILE A 112 -29.59 11.71 -9.23
N LEU A 113 -29.44 10.65 -10.02
CA LEU A 113 -30.41 9.57 -10.13
C LEU A 113 -29.82 8.26 -9.62
N LEU A 114 -30.65 7.42 -9.02
CA LEU A 114 -30.34 6.04 -8.66
C LEU A 114 -31.14 5.09 -9.54
N LYS A 115 -30.45 4.18 -10.22
CA LYS A 115 -31.02 3.11 -11.03
C LYS A 115 -30.72 1.77 -10.39
N ASN A 116 -31.76 1.05 -9.98
CA ASN A 116 -31.66 -0.38 -9.76
C ASN A 116 -31.71 -1.07 -11.12
N TRP A 117 -30.57 -1.58 -11.59
CA TRP A 117 -30.45 -2.12 -12.94
C TRP A 117 -31.10 -3.50 -13.11
N GLN A 118 -31.41 -4.17 -12.00
CA GLN A 118 -32.06 -5.49 -11.99
C GLN A 118 -33.58 -5.38 -12.13
N THR A 119 -34.19 -4.39 -11.46
CA THR A 119 -35.65 -4.14 -11.46
C THR A 119 -36.06 -3.06 -12.45
N GLY A 120 -35.13 -2.21 -12.88
CA GLY A 120 -35.39 -1.05 -13.72
C GLY A 120 -35.85 0.19 -12.96
N ALA A 121 -36.06 0.13 -11.64
CA ALA A 121 -36.50 1.25 -10.82
C ALA A 121 -35.51 2.43 -10.91
N LEU A 122 -36.03 3.63 -11.15
CA LEU A 122 -35.27 4.88 -11.28
C LEU A 122 -35.83 5.91 -10.29
N GLN A 123 -34.96 6.49 -9.46
CA GLN A 123 -35.33 7.43 -8.40
C GLN A 123 -34.46 8.68 -8.43
N LEU A 124 -35.04 9.85 -8.14
CA LEU A 124 -34.33 11.13 -8.02
C LEU A 124 -33.75 11.28 -6.61
N ALA A 125 -32.43 11.25 -6.48
CA ALA A 125 -31.74 11.46 -5.21
C ALA A 125 -31.56 12.95 -4.88
N SER A 126 -31.28 13.80 -5.86
CA SER A 126 -31.16 15.25 -5.70
C SER A 126 -32.52 15.92 -5.51
N SER A 127 -33.19 15.58 -4.42
CA SER A 127 -34.44 16.18 -4.00
C SER A 127 -34.49 16.35 -2.48
N SER A 128 -35.22 17.34 -2.02
CA SER A 128 -35.50 17.56 -0.60
C SER A 128 -36.33 16.42 0.00
N ALA A 129 -36.53 16.43 1.32
CA ALA A 129 -37.30 15.41 2.03
C ALA A 129 -38.77 15.29 1.59
N ASN A 130 -39.35 16.33 0.98
CA ASN A 130 -40.71 16.31 0.44
C ASN A 130 -40.77 15.93 -1.05
N GLY A 131 -39.63 15.59 -1.67
CA GLY A 131 -39.52 15.20 -3.08
C GLY A 131 -39.33 16.36 -4.06
N SER A 132 -39.22 17.61 -3.60
CA SER A 132 -38.91 18.73 -4.49
C SER A 132 -37.47 18.62 -5.00
N ALA A 133 -37.28 18.65 -6.33
CA ALA A 133 -35.96 18.59 -6.97
C ALA A 133 -35.03 19.73 -6.53
N ALA A 134 -33.73 19.47 -6.59
CA ALA A 134 -32.70 20.48 -6.35
C ALA A 134 -32.89 21.69 -7.28
N ASN A 135 -32.70 22.90 -6.75
CA ASN A 135 -32.70 24.13 -7.54
C ASN A 135 -31.30 24.54 -8.02
N GLY A 136 -30.32 23.66 -7.87
CA GLY A 136 -28.91 23.90 -8.16
C GLY A 136 -28.21 22.65 -8.70
N PHE A 137 -27.01 22.86 -9.21
CA PHE A 137 -26.13 21.83 -9.74
C PHE A 137 -25.86 20.73 -8.70
N CYS A 138 -25.92 19.46 -9.12
CA CYS A 138 -25.56 18.30 -8.28
C CYS A 138 -24.57 17.38 -9.00
N ASN A 139 -23.57 16.87 -8.28
CA ASN A 139 -22.54 15.98 -8.84
C ASN A 139 -21.92 15.03 -7.78
N SER A 140 -20.99 14.21 -8.25
CA SER A 140 -20.12 13.33 -7.47
C SER A 140 -20.88 12.43 -6.47
N PRO A 141 -21.88 11.66 -6.93
CA PRO A 141 -22.59 10.75 -6.05
C PRO A 141 -21.70 9.61 -5.57
N THR A 142 -21.91 9.15 -4.33
CA THR A 142 -21.36 7.92 -3.77
C THR A 142 -22.45 7.17 -3.00
N LEU A 143 -22.33 5.84 -2.87
CA LEU A 143 -23.38 4.97 -2.33
C LEU A 143 -22.87 4.08 -1.20
N THR A 144 -23.77 3.72 -0.28
CA THR A 144 -23.56 2.64 0.69
C THR A 144 -23.56 1.25 0.04
N LEU A 145 -23.17 0.23 0.81
CA LEU A 145 -23.17 -1.18 0.39
C LEU A 145 -24.52 -1.61 -0.19
N ASP A 146 -25.61 -1.23 0.47
CA ASP A 146 -26.96 -1.61 0.06
C ASP A 146 -27.57 -0.70 -1.03
N GLY A 147 -26.95 0.45 -1.31
CA GLY A 147 -27.44 1.48 -2.23
C GLY A 147 -28.60 2.31 -1.70
N ASN A 148 -28.92 2.24 -0.39
CA ASN A 148 -30.04 2.97 0.21
C ASN A 148 -29.66 4.38 0.67
N VAL A 149 -28.38 4.68 0.83
CA VAL A 149 -27.92 6.03 1.19
C VAL A 149 -26.96 6.52 0.12
N VAL A 150 -27.15 7.78 -0.28
CA VAL A 150 -26.33 8.46 -1.28
C VAL A 150 -25.75 9.74 -0.68
N ALA A 151 -24.45 9.95 -0.85
CA ALA A 151 -23.81 11.25 -0.63
C ALA A 151 -23.54 11.92 -1.98
N PHE A 152 -23.75 13.23 -2.08
CA PHE A 152 -23.50 14.01 -3.30
C PHE A 152 -23.22 15.47 -2.97
N SER A 153 -22.59 16.20 -3.87
CA SER A 153 -22.32 17.63 -3.67
C SER A 153 -23.36 18.46 -4.44
N SER A 154 -23.76 19.59 -3.88
CA SER A 154 -24.70 20.48 -4.56
C SER A 154 -24.58 21.94 -4.11
N ILE A 155 -24.90 22.86 -5.02
CA ILE A 155 -25.09 24.30 -4.72
C ILE A 155 -26.57 24.65 -4.47
N ALA A 156 -27.44 23.65 -4.37
CA ALA A 156 -28.88 23.83 -4.23
C ALA A 156 -29.26 24.25 -2.80
N SER A 157 -29.91 25.40 -2.67
CA SER A 157 -30.37 25.97 -1.39
C SER A 157 -31.66 25.37 -0.85
N ASN A 158 -32.33 24.50 -1.62
CA ASN A 158 -33.66 24.00 -1.30
C ASN A 158 -33.69 22.52 -0.88
N LEU A 159 -32.53 21.85 -0.81
CA LEU A 159 -32.46 20.43 -0.43
C LEU A 159 -32.74 20.23 1.06
N VAL A 160 -32.25 21.15 1.90
CA VAL A 160 -32.48 21.17 3.36
C VAL A 160 -33.01 22.56 3.72
N ALA A 161 -34.13 22.63 4.45
CA ALA A 161 -34.81 23.91 4.73
C ALA A 161 -33.98 24.91 5.55
N SER A 162 -33.00 24.43 6.32
CA SER A 162 -32.09 25.25 7.12
C SER A 162 -30.81 25.63 6.38
N ASP A 163 -30.69 25.29 5.10
CA ASP A 163 -29.53 25.67 4.29
C ASP A 163 -29.55 27.17 3.99
N SER A 164 -28.57 27.91 4.53
CA SER A 164 -28.57 29.37 4.55
C SER A 164 -27.22 30.03 4.27
N ASN A 165 -26.16 29.24 4.05
CA ASN A 165 -24.79 29.75 3.86
C ASN A 165 -24.53 30.29 2.44
N GLY A 166 -25.38 29.92 1.46
CA GLY A 166 -25.27 30.38 0.07
C GLY A 166 -24.06 29.81 -0.68
N THR A 167 -23.53 28.66 -0.27
CA THR A 167 -22.35 28.03 -0.86
C THR A 167 -22.62 26.56 -1.22
N GLY A 168 -21.69 25.89 -1.93
CA GLY A 168 -21.81 24.46 -2.20
C GLY A 168 -21.63 23.61 -0.95
N ASP A 169 -22.41 22.54 -0.82
CA ASP A 169 -22.42 21.64 0.33
C ASP A 169 -22.43 20.17 -0.08
N VAL A 170 -22.00 19.31 0.84
CA VAL A 170 -22.13 17.86 0.72
C VAL A 170 -23.38 17.40 1.46
N PHE A 171 -24.28 16.75 0.72
CA PHE A 171 -25.54 16.23 1.22
C PHE A 171 -25.47 14.71 1.35
N VAL A 172 -26.13 14.17 2.36
CA VAL A 172 -26.37 12.73 2.53
C VAL A 172 -27.87 12.50 2.58
N LYS A 173 -28.37 11.59 1.74
CA LYS A 173 -29.79 11.27 1.63
C LYS A 173 -30.04 9.78 1.79
N ASN A 174 -30.96 9.45 2.70
CA ASN A 174 -31.54 8.12 2.81
C ASN A 174 -32.71 7.99 1.83
N MET A 175 -32.58 7.07 0.88
CA MET A 175 -33.53 6.85 -0.22
C MET A 175 -34.75 6.02 0.19
N GLN A 176 -34.69 5.35 1.34
CA GLN A 176 -35.83 4.63 1.91
C GLN A 176 -36.76 5.57 2.68
N THR A 177 -36.23 6.51 3.47
CA THR A 177 -37.02 7.44 4.29
C THR A 177 -37.23 8.80 3.63
N GLY A 178 -36.42 9.15 2.63
CA GLY A 178 -36.37 10.47 2.02
C GLY A 178 -35.59 11.51 2.84
N GLN A 179 -35.12 11.16 4.04
CA GLN A 179 -34.37 12.09 4.90
C GLN A 179 -33.08 12.55 4.21
N ILE A 180 -32.82 13.85 4.23
CA ILE A 180 -31.63 14.48 3.67
C ILE A 180 -31.03 15.45 4.68
N THR A 181 -29.70 15.46 4.79
CA THR A 181 -28.93 16.28 5.74
C THR A 181 -27.69 16.87 5.08
N ILE A 182 -27.21 18.00 5.59
CA ILE A 182 -25.93 18.60 5.21
C ILE A 182 -24.82 17.92 6.02
N ALA A 183 -23.98 17.11 5.36
CA ALA A 183 -22.86 16.42 5.99
C ALA A 183 -21.66 17.35 6.25
N SER A 184 -21.49 18.38 5.42
CA SER A 184 -20.43 19.40 5.49
C SER A 184 -20.63 20.45 6.60
N THR A 185 -20.99 20.00 7.80
CA THR A 185 -21.22 20.86 8.98
C THR A 185 -20.17 20.63 10.07
N ALA A 186 -19.92 21.66 10.87
CA ALA A 186 -19.18 21.57 12.12
C ALA A 186 -19.85 20.57 13.09
N SER A 187 -19.15 20.18 14.17
CA SER A 187 -19.69 19.20 15.11
C SER A 187 -20.96 19.63 15.85
N ASP A 188 -21.20 20.93 15.96
CA ASP A 188 -22.42 21.50 16.55
C ASP A 188 -23.53 21.76 15.51
N GLY A 189 -23.32 21.38 14.25
CA GLY A 189 -24.25 21.59 13.14
C GLY A 189 -24.09 22.93 12.42
N THR A 190 -23.14 23.79 12.83
CA THR A 190 -22.87 25.06 12.12
C THR A 190 -22.43 24.79 10.68
N GLN A 191 -23.02 25.52 9.73
CA GLN A 191 -22.65 25.40 8.31
C GLN A 191 -21.27 26.02 8.02
N GLY A 192 -20.56 25.44 7.05
CA GLY A 192 -19.33 26.02 6.51
C GLY A 192 -19.58 27.39 5.86
N ASN A 193 -18.60 28.29 5.97
CA ASN A 193 -18.66 29.64 5.40
C ASN A 193 -18.14 29.73 3.95
N ARG A 194 -17.73 28.60 3.35
CA ARG A 194 -17.24 28.46 1.96
C ARG A 194 -17.62 27.05 1.45
N SER A 195 -17.44 26.80 0.15
CA SER A 195 -17.88 25.57 -0.50
C SER A 195 -17.23 24.30 0.07
N SER A 196 -18.03 23.24 0.08
CA SER A 196 -17.62 21.87 0.34
C SER A 196 -18.08 20.97 -0.81
N ASP A 197 -17.24 20.03 -1.21
CA ASP A 197 -17.45 19.19 -2.40
C ASP A 197 -16.89 17.76 -2.19
N PHE A 198 -17.11 16.89 -3.17
CA PHE A 198 -16.54 15.53 -3.29
C PHE A 198 -16.82 14.58 -2.12
N GLY A 199 -18.03 14.62 -1.56
CA GLY A 199 -18.46 13.69 -0.51
C GLY A 199 -18.29 12.20 -0.85
N LYS A 200 -17.66 11.44 0.03
CA LYS A 200 -17.41 10.00 -0.05
C LYS A 200 -17.97 9.33 1.20
N ILE A 201 -18.92 8.41 1.05
CA ILE A 201 -19.60 7.74 2.17
C ILE A 201 -19.08 6.31 2.37
N SER A 202 -19.00 5.85 3.63
CA SER A 202 -18.69 4.47 3.99
C SER A 202 -19.84 3.51 3.68
N ASP A 203 -19.54 2.22 3.58
CA ASP A 203 -20.50 1.16 3.22
C ASP A 203 -21.69 1.07 4.17
N ASP A 204 -21.44 1.32 5.46
CA ASP A 204 -22.44 1.32 6.52
C ASP A 204 -23.20 2.65 6.63
N GLY A 205 -22.82 3.67 5.85
CA GLY A 205 -23.41 5.00 5.86
C GLY A 205 -23.09 5.83 7.10
N ARG A 206 -22.18 5.39 7.97
CA ARG A 206 -21.85 6.09 9.21
C ARG A 206 -20.88 7.23 9.00
N TYR A 207 -19.92 7.09 8.10
CA TYR A 207 -18.85 8.05 7.92
C TYR A 207 -18.92 8.70 6.55
N CYS A 208 -18.66 10.01 6.50
CA CYS A 208 -18.53 10.74 5.25
C CYS A 208 -17.26 11.59 5.28
N ALA A 209 -16.37 11.38 4.31
CA ALA A 209 -15.24 12.24 4.06
C ALA A 209 -15.54 13.23 2.93
N PHE A 210 -15.09 14.48 3.05
CA PHE A 210 -15.36 15.51 2.05
C PHE A 210 -14.25 16.58 2.01
N GLU A 211 -14.20 17.33 0.91
CA GLU A 211 -13.35 18.51 0.77
C GLU A 211 -14.12 19.75 1.23
N SER A 212 -13.45 20.67 1.92
CA SER A 212 -14.03 21.98 2.22
C SER A 212 -12.98 23.08 2.24
N ALA A 213 -13.34 24.21 1.64
CA ALA A 213 -12.60 25.47 1.76
C ALA A 213 -13.02 26.28 2.98
N ALA A 214 -13.99 25.81 3.78
CA ALA A 214 -14.53 26.55 4.92
C ALA A 214 -13.50 26.72 6.04
N THR A 215 -13.51 27.90 6.67
CA THR A 215 -12.53 28.28 7.70
C THR A 215 -13.09 28.18 9.12
N ASN A 216 -14.30 27.66 9.28
CA ASN A 216 -15.08 27.68 10.53
C ASN A 216 -15.64 26.31 10.94
N LEU A 217 -15.19 25.22 10.32
CA LEU A 217 -15.74 23.88 10.57
C LEU A 217 -15.23 23.24 11.87
N ILE A 218 -14.01 23.59 12.32
CA ILE A 218 -13.44 23.10 13.58
C ILE A 218 -13.01 24.30 14.43
N PRO A 219 -13.55 24.46 15.65
CA PRO A 219 -13.17 25.55 16.54
C PRO A 219 -11.65 25.59 16.80
N GLY A 220 -11.05 26.76 16.62
CA GLY A 220 -9.61 26.98 16.84
C GLY A 220 -8.71 26.57 15.68
N ILE A 221 -9.25 25.95 14.62
CA ILE A 221 -8.54 25.68 13.37
C ILE A 221 -9.07 26.65 12.30
N THR A 222 -8.17 27.33 11.60
CA THR A 222 -8.55 28.28 10.54
C THR A 222 -7.74 28.00 9.28
N PRO A 223 -8.14 26.99 8.49
CA PRO A 223 -7.37 26.59 7.34
C PRO A 223 -7.30 27.67 6.27
N THR A 224 -6.19 27.72 5.54
CA THR A 224 -5.95 28.70 4.46
C THR A 224 -6.19 28.15 3.06
N HIS A 225 -6.44 26.85 2.94
CA HIS A 225 -6.62 26.12 1.68
C HIS A 225 -7.85 25.20 1.77
N THR A 226 -8.15 24.47 0.70
CA THR A 226 -9.12 23.37 0.74
C THR A 226 -8.49 22.19 1.50
N ASN A 227 -9.24 21.63 2.45
CA ASN A 227 -8.79 20.52 3.28
C ASN A 227 -9.79 19.37 3.25
N VAL A 228 -9.32 18.21 3.70
CA VAL A 228 -10.14 16.99 3.78
C VAL A 228 -10.63 16.81 5.21
N TYR A 229 -11.92 16.56 5.35
CA TYR A 229 -12.60 16.35 6.62
C TYR A 229 -13.26 14.99 6.67
N TRP A 230 -13.46 14.46 7.88
CA TRP A 230 -14.12 13.19 8.15
C TRP A 230 -15.20 13.38 9.20
N LYS A 231 -16.45 13.09 8.84
CA LYS A 231 -17.65 13.27 9.65
C LYS A 231 -18.20 11.92 10.08
N ASP A 232 -18.40 11.74 11.38
CA ASP A 232 -19.27 10.70 11.91
C ASP A 232 -20.72 11.23 11.85
N LEU A 233 -21.52 10.69 10.92
CA LEU A 233 -22.90 11.09 10.69
C LEU A 233 -23.84 10.65 11.81
N GLN A 234 -23.42 9.69 12.65
CA GLN A 234 -24.20 9.24 13.80
C GLN A 234 -24.02 10.19 15.00
N THR A 235 -22.80 10.62 15.27
CA THR A 235 -22.49 11.46 16.44
C THR A 235 -22.40 12.95 16.11
N GLY A 236 -22.23 13.30 14.85
CA GLY A 236 -21.93 14.66 14.39
C GLY A 236 -20.46 15.04 14.52
N ALA A 237 -19.61 14.20 15.12
CA ALA A 237 -18.19 14.52 15.30
C ALA A 237 -17.49 14.78 13.95
N LEU A 238 -16.65 15.81 13.90
CA LEU A 238 -15.91 16.22 12.71
C LEU A 238 -14.42 16.28 13.04
N SER A 239 -13.61 15.63 12.21
CA SER A 239 -12.15 15.60 12.32
C SER A 239 -11.50 16.11 11.05
N LEU A 240 -10.36 16.79 11.19
CA LEU A 240 -9.50 17.15 10.06
C LEU A 240 -8.65 15.94 9.66
N VAL A 241 -8.68 15.57 8.38
CA VAL A 241 -7.90 14.46 7.83
C VAL A 241 -6.50 14.96 7.41
N SER A 242 -6.43 16.04 6.65
CA SER A 242 -5.17 16.65 6.20
C SER A 242 -4.51 17.55 7.27
N SER A 243 -3.37 18.17 6.94
CA SER A 243 -2.89 19.39 7.63
C SER A 243 -3.89 20.56 7.47
N ASP A 244 -3.79 21.60 8.30
CA ASP A 244 -4.58 22.85 8.20
C ASP A 244 -3.85 23.95 7.41
N THR A 245 -2.58 23.73 7.07
CA THR A 245 -1.72 24.68 6.36
C THR A 245 -1.71 24.47 4.85
N ASP A 246 -1.96 23.25 4.38
CA ASP A 246 -1.72 22.87 2.99
C ASP A 246 -2.98 22.40 2.28
N GLN A 247 -2.94 22.46 0.94
CA GLN A 247 -4.04 21.99 0.11
C GLN A 247 -4.09 20.46 0.10
N ALA A 248 -5.30 19.91 0.27
CA ALA A 248 -5.57 18.48 0.15
C ALA A 248 -6.87 18.20 -0.60
N SER A 249 -6.93 17.04 -1.26
CA SER A 249 -8.09 16.54 -2.00
C SER A 249 -8.38 15.10 -1.64
N ILE A 250 -9.66 14.78 -1.41
CA ILE A 250 -10.10 13.43 -1.08
C ILE A 250 -10.00 12.53 -2.33
N ARG A 251 -9.49 11.32 -2.14
CA ARG A 251 -9.38 10.32 -3.22
C ARG A 251 -10.32 9.14 -2.98
N ALA A 252 -10.28 8.56 -1.78
CA ALA A 252 -11.17 7.45 -1.42
C ALA A 252 -11.41 7.36 0.10
N ILE A 253 -12.44 6.61 0.49
CA ILE A 253 -12.69 6.17 1.85
C ILE A 253 -12.87 4.65 1.83
N SER A 254 -12.33 3.93 2.81
CA SER A 254 -12.56 2.50 2.95
C SER A 254 -14.03 2.20 3.27
N GLY A 255 -14.50 1.03 2.86
CA GLY A 255 -15.86 0.56 3.16
C GLY A 255 -16.23 0.60 4.64
N ASN A 256 -15.30 0.28 5.55
CA ASN A 256 -15.51 0.44 7.00
C ASN A 256 -15.46 1.89 7.51
N GLY A 257 -15.18 2.87 6.63
CA GLY A 257 -15.10 4.29 6.92
C GLY A 257 -13.89 4.76 7.74
N ARG A 258 -13.00 3.85 8.14
CA ARG A 258 -11.86 4.16 9.04
C ARG A 258 -10.67 4.78 8.32
N TYR A 259 -10.41 4.37 7.08
CA TYR A 259 -9.21 4.79 6.34
C TYR A 259 -9.60 5.77 5.26
N VAL A 260 -8.93 6.91 5.24
CA VAL A 260 -9.18 8.00 4.29
C VAL A 260 -7.95 8.17 3.43
N VAL A 261 -8.10 8.00 2.12
CA VAL A 261 -7.04 8.19 1.14
C VAL A 261 -7.20 9.58 0.51
N PHE A 262 -6.17 10.42 0.60
CA PHE A 262 -6.19 11.79 0.12
C PHE A 262 -4.86 12.15 -0.54
N GLN A 263 -4.90 13.11 -1.45
CA GLN A 263 -3.70 13.71 -2.02
C GLN A 263 -3.47 15.06 -1.35
N GLY A 264 -2.25 15.39 -0.94
CA GLY A 264 -1.95 16.65 -0.27
C GLY A 264 -0.50 16.71 0.22
N TYR A 265 -0.15 17.78 0.93
CA TYR A 265 1.10 17.82 1.70
C TYR A 265 0.83 17.30 3.11
N GLU A 266 1.56 16.29 3.55
CA GLU A 266 1.42 15.75 4.89
C GLU A 266 2.79 15.50 5.53
N ALA A 267 2.88 15.72 6.85
CA ALA A 267 4.10 15.48 7.61
C ALA A 267 4.19 14.01 8.02
N GLU A 268 5.31 13.37 7.69
CA GLU A 268 5.60 11.99 8.08
C GLU A 268 6.57 11.96 9.28
N VAL A 269 6.45 10.92 10.10
CA VAL A 269 7.38 10.70 11.21
C VAL A 269 8.78 10.45 10.64
N ASN A 270 9.71 11.38 10.87
CA ASN A 270 11.10 11.37 10.40
C ASN A 270 11.33 11.66 8.90
N GLN A 271 10.38 12.27 8.19
CA GLN A 271 10.59 12.71 6.80
C GLN A 271 10.03 14.13 6.56
N PRO A 272 10.58 14.90 5.60
CA PRO A 272 10.04 16.21 5.23
C PRO A 272 8.66 16.10 4.59
N VAL A 273 7.83 17.12 4.78
CA VAL A 273 6.53 17.26 4.12
C VAL A 273 6.68 17.12 2.61
N SER A 274 5.83 16.29 1.99
CA SER A 274 5.85 16.03 0.56
C SER A 274 4.42 16.05 0.01
N PHE A 275 4.23 16.53 -1.23
CA PHE A 275 2.94 16.38 -1.89
C PHE A 275 2.86 14.95 -2.45
N SER A 276 1.95 14.14 -1.94
CA SER A 276 1.84 12.73 -2.31
C SER A 276 0.41 12.22 -2.09
N LEU A 277 0.21 10.92 -2.34
CA LEU A 277 -0.95 10.17 -1.91
C LEU A 277 -0.73 9.63 -0.50
N TYR A 278 -1.69 9.88 0.37
CA TYR A 278 -1.65 9.48 1.76
C TYR A 278 -2.89 8.70 2.13
N GLU A 279 -2.72 7.68 2.97
CA GLU A 279 -3.81 7.05 3.71
C GLU A 279 -3.67 7.44 5.18
N LYS A 280 -4.76 7.90 5.79
CA LYS A 280 -4.84 8.15 7.24
C LYS A 280 -5.84 7.21 7.89
N ASP A 281 -5.38 6.53 8.93
CA ASP A 281 -6.23 5.79 9.86
C ASP A 281 -6.86 6.78 10.84
N MET A 282 -8.18 6.99 10.72
CA MET A 282 -8.90 7.97 11.52
C MET A 282 -9.07 7.59 12.99
N VAL A 283 -8.74 6.35 13.36
CA VAL A 283 -8.79 5.88 14.75
C VAL A 283 -7.44 6.03 15.45
N THR A 284 -6.34 5.65 14.78
CA THR A 284 -4.99 5.71 15.38
C THR A 284 -4.25 6.99 15.08
N GLY A 285 -4.66 7.73 14.04
CA GLY A 285 -3.95 8.89 13.51
C GLY A 285 -2.72 8.53 12.67
N LYS A 286 -2.43 7.24 12.44
CA LYS A 286 -1.32 6.79 11.59
C LYS A 286 -1.54 7.29 10.16
N VAL A 287 -0.50 7.88 9.57
CA VAL A 287 -0.44 8.29 8.16
C VAL A 287 0.55 7.39 7.42
N VAL A 288 0.16 6.90 6.25
CA VAL A 288 1.00 6.11 5.34
C VAL A 288 1.10 6.85 4.01
N ASN A 289 2.32 7.05 3.52
CA ASN A 289 2.56 7.56 2.17
C ASN A 289 2.37 6.44 1.15
N VAL A 290 1.23 6.46 0.47
CA VAL A 290 0.87 5.50 -0.58
C VAL A 290 1.64 5.82 -1.86
N GLY A 291 1.85 7.11 -2.15
CA GLY A 291 2.51 7.62 -3.35
C GLY A 291 4.04 7.60 -3.30
N SER A 292 4.61 6.96 -2.28
CA SER A 292 6.05 6.73 -2.21
C SER A 292 6.44 5.37 -2.76
N ASN A 293 7.54 5.33 -3.51
CA ASN A 293 8.17 4.08 -3.89
C ASN A 293 8.77 3.36 -2.65
N ALA A 294 9.35 2.18 -2.86
CA ALA A 294 9.97 1.39 -1.78
C ALA A 294 11.11 2.12 -1.02
N PHE A 295 11.65 3.21 -1.57
CA PHE A 295 12.70 4.04 -0.95
C PHE A 295 12.15 5.21 -0.13
N GLY A 296 10.83 5.37 -0.01
CA GLY A 296 10.19 6.49 0.68
C GLY A 296 10.25 7.81 -0.12
N ILE A 297 10.60 7.75 -1.39
CA ILE A 297 10.61 8.94 -2.26
C ILE A 297 9.18 9.18 -2.73
N SER A 298 8.66 10.38 -2.46
CA SER A 298 7.33 10.82 -2.89
C SER A 298 7.33 11.28 -4.35
N HIS A 299 6.28 10.97 -5.09
CA HIS A 299 6.16 11.33 -6.50
C HIS A 299 4.99 12.28 -6.77
N TYR A 300 5.30 13.35 -7.51
CA TYR A 300 4.38 14.43 -7.86
C TYR A 300 3.67 14.11 -9.17
N THR A 301 2.54 13.41 -9.11
CA THR A 301 1.77 13.14 -10.33
C THR A 301 0.29 13.41 -10.14
N TRP A 302 -0.38 13.62 -11.27
CA TRP A 302 -1.83 13.73 -11.38
C TRP A 302 -2.42 12.32 -11.22
N GLN A 303 -2.57 11.87 -9.99
CA GLN A 303 -3.14 10.55 -9.70
C GLN A 303 -4.62 10.55 -10.06
N LEU A 304 -4.93 9.85 -11.15
CA LEU A 304 -6.28 9.68 -11.64
C LEU A 304 -6.88 8.44 -10.97
N GLN A 305 -8.04 8.64 -10.32
CA GLN A 305 -8.89 7.66 -9.65
C GLN A 305 -8.16 6.58 -8.82
N VAL A 306 -8.09 6.83 -7.50
CA VAL A 306 -7.56 5.91 -6.50
C VAL A 306 -8.72 5.15 -5.86
N SER A 307 -8.53 3.85 -5.62
CA SER A 307 -9.49 3.02 -4.88
C SER A 307 -8.81 2.37 -3.68
N VAL A 308 -9.59 2.05 -2.64
CA VAL A 308 -9.12 1.41 -1.42
C VAL A 308 -10.06 0.26 -1.04
N SER A 309 -9.51 -0.83 -0.51
CA SER A 309 -10.30 -1.98 -0.02
C SER A 309 -11.15 -1.63 1.22
N ASN A 310 -12.15 -2.45 1.53
CA ASN A 310 -13.11 -2.17 2.62
C ASN A 310 -12.44 -2.12 3.99
N ASP A 311 -11.38 -2.90 4.18
CA ASP A 311 -10.55 -2.94 5.38
C ASP A 311 -9.45 -1.87 5.41
N GLY A 312 -9.28 -1.09 4.33
CA GLY A 312 -8.23 -0.08 4.19
C GLY A 312 -6.84 -0.63 3.92
N ARG A 313 -6.68 -1.94 3.69
CA ARG A 313 -5.34 -2.53 3.54
C ARG A 313 -4.70 -2.26 2.18
N TYR A 314 -5.48 -2.29 1.11
CA TYR A 314 -4.96 -2.20 -0.25
C TYR A 314 -5.43 -0.93 -0.94
N VAL A 315 -4.49 -0.15 -1.46
CA VAL A 315 -4.76 1.05 -2.26
C VAL A 315 -4.26 0.83 -3.68
N ALA A 316 -5.17 0.93 -4.64
CA ALA A 316 -4.87 0.84 -6.06
C ALA A 316 -4.84 2.24 -6.69
N PHE A 317 -3.82 2.53 -7.49
CA PHE A 317 -3.63 3.83 -8.12
C PHE A 317 -2.82 3.70 -9.42
N ALA A 318 -2.86 4.73 -10.25
CA ALA A 318 -1.99 4.87 -11.41
C ALA A 318 -0.90 5.92 -11.14
N ASP A 319 0.33 5.64 -11.57
CA ASP A 319 1.45 6.59 -11.52
C ASP A 319 2.36 6.43 -12.76
N ASN A 320 3.03 7.49 -13.21
CA ASN A 320 3.88 7.47 -14.41
C ASN A 320 5.37 7.61 -14.14
N PHE A 321 5.77 7.47 -12.88
CA PHE A 321 7.15 7.62 -12.50
C PHE A 321 7.97 6.39 -12.86
N SER A 322 8.97 6.59 -13.71
CA SER A 322 9.94 5.54 -14.02
C SER A 322 10.64 5.04 -12.76
N TYR A 323 10.72 3.73 -12.58
CA TYR A 323 11.30 3.09 -11.41
C TYR A 323 10.50 3.32 -10.12
N PHE A 324 9.17 3.46 -10.20
CA PHE A 324 8.32 3.43 -9.01
C PHE A 324 8.35 2.04 -8.35
N THR A 325 8.48 0.98 -9.15
CA THR A 325 8.95 -0.35 -8.74
C THR A 325 10.17 -0.76 -9.54
N SER A 326 10.91 -1.78 -9.08
CA SER A 326 12.14 -2.22 -9.75
C SER A 326 11.94 -2.76 -11.16
N ASP A 327 10.72 -3.22 -11.49
CA ASP A 327 10.33 -3.69 -12.81
C ASP A 327 9.72 -2.58 -13.69
N ASP A 328 9.60 -1.35 -13.19
CA ASP A 328 9.25 -0.18 -14.01
C ASP A 328 10.51 0.54 -14.51
N HIS A 329 10.58 0.75 -15.81
CA HIS A 329 11.73 1.38 -16.47
C HIS A 329 11.32 2.50 -17.43
N ASN A 330 10.04 2.86 -17.48
CA ASN A 330 9.53 3.80 -18.46
C ASN A 330 8.79 4.97 -17.76
N SER A 331 8.52 6.06 -18.47
CA SER A 331 7.77 7.20 -17.90
C SER A 331 6.29 7.20 -18.33
N SER A 332 5.75 6.02 -18.62
CA SER A 332 4.34 5.82 -18.95
C SER A 332 3.56 5.54 -17.67
N ALA A 333 2.27 5.86 -17.66
CA ALA A 333 1.46 5.56 -16.48
C ALA A 333 1.23 4.04 -16.37
N ASP A 334 1.48 3.51 -15.18
CA ASP A 334 1.35 2.12 -14.78
C ASP A 334 0.41 2.01 -13.58
N ILE A 335 -0.17 0.82 -13.40
CA ILE A 335 -1.04 0.54 -12.26
C ILE A 335 -0.23 -0.05 -11.12
N TYR A 336 -0.46 0.48 -9.93
CA TYR A 336 0.18 0.07 -8.70
C TYR A 336 -0.85 -0.37 -7.67
N LEU A 337 -0.46 -1.35 -6.87
CA LEU A 337 -1.18 -1.79 -5.69
C LEU A 337 -0.26 -1.69 -4.47
N LYS A 338 -0.63 -0.89 -3.48
CA LYS A 338 0.07 -0.72 -2.21
C LYS A 338 -0.67 -1.47 -1.10
N ASP A 339 0.06 -2.28 -0.34
CA ASP A 339 -0.37 -2.76 0.97
C ASP A 339 0.08 -1.74 2.03
N THR A 340 -0.86 -1.06 2.65
CA THR A 340 -0.59 0.01 3.63
C THR A 340 -0.27 -0.53 5.02
N GLN A 341 -0.48 -1.84 5.25
CA GLN A 341 -0.09 -2.51 6.49
C GLN A 341 1.37 -2.95 6.44
N THR A 342 1.80 -3.58 5.35
CA THR A 342 3.18 -4.08 5.19
C THR A 342 4.11 -3.08 4.52
N GLY A 343 3.57 -2.11 3.77
CA GLY A 343 4.35 -1.21 2.91
C GLY A 343 4.66 -1.80 1.53
N GLY A 344 4.27 -3.05 1.27
CA GLY A 344 4.48 -3.74 0.00
C GLY A 344 3.86 -2.98 -1.18
N LEU A 345 4.59 -2.89 -2.29
CA LEU A 345 4.17 -2.16 -3.48
C LEU A 345 4.42 -3.03 -4.72
N ALA A 346 3.40 -3.22 -5.55
CA ALA A 346 3.53 -3.98 -6.78
C ALA A 346 3.02 -3.20 -8.00
N ARG A 347 3.80 -3.22 -9.07
CA ARG A 347 3.35 -2.86 -10.43
C ARG A 347 2.53 -4.00 -11.00
N ILE A 348 1.38 -3.65 -11.54
CA ILE A 348 0.44 -4.56 -12.16
C ILE A 348 0.60 -4.47 -13.67
N VAL A 349 1.24 -5.49 -14.24
CA VAL A 349 1.52 -5.54 -15.68
C VAL A 349 0.62 -6.58 -16.37
N PRO A 350 -0.05 -6.21 -17.47
CA PRO A 350 -0.74 -7.15 -18.35
C PRO A 350 0.11 -8.35 -18.79
N SER A 351 -0.48 -9.55 -18.83
CA SER A 351 0.16 -10.72 -19.47
C SER A 351 0.43 -10.53 -20.98
N THR A 352 -0.18 -9.52 -21.59
CA THR A 352 -0.05 -9.14 -23.00
C THR A 352 1.07 -8.12 -23.28
N GLY A 353 1.85 -7.74 -22.26
CA GLY A 353 2.95 -6.77 -22.37
C GLY A 353 2.61 -5.38 -21.79
N GLU A 354 3.56 -4.44 -21.84
CA GLU A 354 3.37 -3.10 -21.29
C GLU A 354 2.21 -2.36 -21.97
N ALA A 355 1.39 -1.66 -21.19
CA ALA A 355 0.43 -0.72 -21.74
C ALA A 355 1.17 0.47 -22.35
N THR A 356 0.86 0.82 -23.60
CA THR A 356 1.43 1.95 -24.30
C THR A 356 0.44 3.11 -24.25
N GLY A 357 0.58 3.99 -23.26
CA GLY A 357 -0.27 5.18 -23.08
C GLY A 357 -0.64 5.39 -21.61
N PRO A 358 -1.23 6.55 -21.25
CA PRO A 358 -1.59 6.81 -19.86
C PRO A 358 -2.69 5.85 -19.40
N MET A 359 -2.38 5.01 -18.42
CA MET A 359 -3.39 4.32 -17.62
C MET A 359 -4.01 5.31 -16.65
N ALA A 360 -5.34 5.40 -16.63
CA ALA A 360 -6.05 6.50 -15.97
C ALA A 360 -6.98 6.06 -14.83
N GLU A 361 -7.26 4.76 -14.68
CA GLU A 361 -8.24 4.27 -13.71
C GLU A 361 -7.77 2.94 -13.12
N ALA A 362 -7.71 2.85 -11.79
CA ALA A 362 -7.41 1.63 -11.04
C ALA A 362 -8.42 1.43 -9.91
N LEU A 363 -9.15 0.32 -9.94
CA LEU A 363 -10.21 0.00 -8.98
C LEU A 363 -9.92 -1.33 -8.32
N ILE A 364 -9.67 -1.34 -7.02
CA ILE A 364 -9.70 -2.56 -6.21
C ILE A 364 -11.11 -2.74 -5.63
N SER A 365 -11.62 -3.98 -5.63
CA SER A 365 -12.87 -4.33 -4.97
C SER A 365 -12.73 -4.28 -3.45
N GLY A 366 -13.83 -4.07 -2.73
CA GLY A 366 -13.87 -3.98 -1.27
C GLY A 366 -13.28 -5.21 -0.55
N ASN A 367 -13.57 -6.41 -1.03
CA ASN A 367 -13.01 -7.68 -0.55
C ASN A 367 -11.59 -7.96 -1.08
N SER A 368 -11.01 -7.02 -1.81
CA SER A 368 -9.70 -7.07 -2.46
C SER A 368 -9.52 -8.18 -3.50
N SER A 369 -10.56 -8.90 -3.89
CA SER A 369 -10.45 -10.04 -4.80
C SER A 369 -10.32 -9.70 -6.29
N THR A 370 -10.54 -8.44 -6.68
CA THR A 370 -10.59 -8.04 -8.09
C THR A 370 -10.01 -6.64 -8.28
N LEU A 371 -9.15 -6.48 -9.28
CA LEU A 371 -8.51 -5.22 -9.64
C LEU A 371 -8.84 -4.86 -11.09
N VAL A 372 -9.68 -3.86 -11.31
CA VAL A 372 -10.03 -3.39 -12.66
C VAL A 372 -9.18 -2.19 -13.01
N PHE A 373 -8.69 -2.13 -14.24
CA PHE A 373 -8.03 -0.92 -14.72
C PHE A 373 -8.23 -0.68 -16.21
N ARG A 374 -7.95 0.55 -16.62
CA ARG A 374 -8.07 0.98 -18.01
C ARG A 374 -6.70 1.34 -18.58
N GLY A 375 -6.43 0.91 -19.82
CA GLY A 375 -5.18 1.19 -20.48
C GLY A 375 -5.29 1.11 -22.01
N ASN A 376 -4.18 1.39 -22.70
CA ASN A 376 -4.07 1.24 -24.14
C ASN A 376 -3.02 0.15 -24.42
N LEU A 377 -3.40 -1.02 -24.95
CA LEU A 377 -2.41 -1.95 -25.51
C LEU A 377 -2.29 -1.68 -27.02
N TYR A 378 -1.06 -1.43 -27.50
CA TYR A 378 -0.62 -1.44 -28.91
C TYR A 378 -1.57 -0.90 -30.00
N SER A 379 -1.17 0.23 -30.61
CA SER A 379 -1.39 0.69 -32.02
C SER A 379 -2.76 0.57 -32.72
N SER A 380 -3.81 0.05 -32.09
CA SER A 380 -5.16 0.08 -32.64
C SER A 380 -5.86 1.36 -32.22
N ALA A 381 -6.67 1.94 -33.12
CA ALA A 381 -7.39 3.20 -32.89
C ALA A 381 -8.44 3.15 -31.75
N ASN A 382 -8.53 2.03 -31.03
CA ASN A 382 -9.50 1.76 -29.96
C ASN A 382 -8.77 1.38 -28.67
N SER A 383 -9.18 1.99 -27.56
CA SER A 383 -8.67 1.65 -26.24
C SER A 383 -9.50 0.55 -25.60
N GLY A 384 -8.85 -0.33 -24.84
CA GLY A 384 -9.52 -1.42 -24.13
C GLY A 384 -9.73 -1.07 -22.67
N LEU A 385 -10.90 -1.40 -22.13
CA LEU A 385 -11.04 -1.68 -20.71
C LEU A 385 -10.46 -3.08 -20.46
N TYR A 386 -9.45 -3.16 -19.61
CA TYR A 386 -8.80 -4.42 -19.29
C TYR A 386 -9.21 -4.86 -17.89
N ILE A 387 -9.98 -5.93 -17.82
CA ILE A 387 -10.46 -6.45 -16.55
C ILE A 387 -9.47 -7.49 -16.07
N TYR A 388 -8.75 -7.16 -15.01
CA TYR A 388 -7.90 -8.10 -14.31
C TYR A 388 -8.67 -8.66 -13.14
N GLN A 389 -8.95 -9.94 -13.22
CA GLN A 389 -9.47 -10.67 -12.08
C GLN A 389 -8.38 -11.64 -11.69
N SER A 390 -7.52 -11.19 -10.79
CA SER A 390 -6.54 -12.04 -10.14
C SER A 390 -6.95 -12.17 -8.69
N THR A 391 -6.79 -13.35 -8.09
CA THR A 391 -6.46 -13.38 -6.67
C THR A 391 -5.34 -12.37 -6.47
N LEU A 392 -5.46 -11.45 -5.50
CA LEU A 392 -4.43 -10.44 -5.23
C LEU A 392 -3.05 -11.05 -5.47
N PRO A 393 -2.13 -10.33 -6.12
CA PRO A 393 -0.75 -10.79 -6.10
C PRO A 393 -0.43 -11.11 -4.64
N THR A 394 0.21 -12.24 -4.38
CA THR A 394 1.04 -12.34 -3.18
C THR A 394 2.06 -11.22 -3.35
N LEU A 395 1.73 -10.04 -2.82
CA LEU A 395 2.66 -8.93 -2.71
C LEU A 395 3.82 -9.55 -1.94
N GLN A 396 5.00 -9.57 -2.54
CA GLN A 396 6.17 -10.23 -1.96
C GLN A 396 6.53 -9.53 -0.65
N ASP A 397 5.88 -9.99 0.40
CA ASP A 397 6.32 -10.04 1.78
C ASP A 397 6.07 -11.51 2.16
N SER A 398 7.00 -12.37 1.77
CA SER A 398 6.94 -13.76 2.19
C SER A 398 7.30 -13.79 3.67
N VAL A 399 6.31 -14.08 4.51
CA VAL A 399 6.54 -14.33 5.92
C VAL A 399 7.28 -15.67 6.04
N GLY A 400 8.52 -15.67 6.51
CA GLY A 400 9.30 -16.89 6.71
C GLY A 400 10.75 -16.75 6.29
N ASN A 401 11.48 -17.87 6.33
CA ASN A 401 12.87 -17.90 5.86
C ASN A 401 12.89 -18.37 4.41
N ASP A 402 13.22 -17.48 3.48
CA ASP A 402 13.12 -17.74 2.05
C ASP A 402 14.47 -17.97 1.35
N ASN A 403 14.43 -18.77 0.27
CA ASN A 403 15.54 -18.95 -0.66
C ASN A 403 15.20 -18.29 -1.99
N ILE A 404 15.75 -17.10 -2.22
CA ILE A 404 15.46 -16.26 -3.38
C ILE A 404 16.52 -16.52 -4.46
N ALA A 405 16.11 -17.10 -5.58
CA ALA A 405 17.02 -17.32 -6.71
C ALA A 405 17.44 -15.99 -7.36
N ALA A 406 18.74 -15.73 -7.42
CA ALA A 406 19.33 -14.55 -8.01
C ALA A 406 20.17 -14.91 -9.24
N ASN A 407 20.23 -14.00 -10.22
CA ASN A 407 21.15 -14.10 -11.34
C ASN A 407 21.42 -12.70 -11.90
N LEU A 408 22.69 -12.39 -12.18
CA LEU A 408 23.12 -11.06 -12.67
C LEU A 408 22.89 -10.88 -14.18
N THR A 409 21.75 -11.32 -14.70
CA THR A 409 21.39 -11.11 -16.11
C THR A 409 20.85 -9.71 -16.37
N SER A 410 20.33 -9.04 -15.33
CA SER A 410 19.86 -7.65 -15.29
C SER A 410 20.04 -7.11 -13.87
N ASN A 411 19.99 -5.78 -13.68
CA ASN A 411 19.90 -5.22 -12.33
C ASN A 411 18.60 -5.70 -11.67
N LYS A 412 18.67 -6.18 -10.42
CA LYS A 412 17.48 -6.61 -9.67
C LYS A 412 17.44 -5.99 -8.29
N TYR A 413 16.24 -5.81 -7.77
CA TYR A 413 16.02 -5.55 -6.36
C TYR A 413 15.43 -6.83 -5.75
N LEU A 414 16.06 -7.35 -4.69
CA LEU A 414 15.60 -8.54 -3.97
C LEU A 414 15.27 -8.12 -2.54
N ASP A 415 14.02 -8.34 -2.12
CA ASP A 415 13.57 -8.09 -0.75
C ASP A 415 13.23 -9.43 -0.09
N GLY A 416 13.86 -9.73 1.04
CA GLY A 416 13.57 -10.93 1.82
C GLY A 416 12.30 -10.81 2.68
N GLY A 417 11.85 -9.60 2.98
CA GLY A 417 10.72 -9.40 3.90
C GLY A 417 11.09 -9.75 5.34
N SER A 418 10.20 -10.44 6.05
CA SER A 418 10.42 -10.83 7.44
C SER A 418 10.93 -12.27 7.58
N GLY A 419 12.09 -12.46 8.20
CA GLY A 419 12.65 -13.78 8.46
C GLY A 419 14.17 -13.76 8.43
N THR A 420 14.76 -14.93 8.23
CA THR A 420 16.17 -15.07 7.83
C THR A 420 16.21 -15.50 6.38
N ASP A 421 16.55 -14.57 5.49
CA ASP A 421 16.39 -14.76 4.04
C ASP A 421 17.72 -14.95 3.32
N THR A 422 17.69 -15.78 2.28
CA THR A 422 18.86 -16.20 1.52
C THR A 422 18.74 -15.89 0.04
N ALA A 423 19.57 -14.98 -0.47
CA ALA A 423 19.78 -14.83 -1.90
C ALA A 423 20.72 -15.92 -2.43
N VAL A 424 20.32 -16.64 -3.47
CA VAL A 424 21.05 -17.78 -4.03
C VAL A 424 21.60 -17.43 -5.41
N TYR A 425 22.93 -17.28 -5.51
CA TYR A 425 23.66 -17.04 -6.75
C TYR A 425 24.35 -18.33 -7.21
N SER A 426 24.36 -18.58 -8.52
CA SER A 426 25.11 -19.69 -9.10
C SER A 426 26.58 -19.33 -9.33
N GLY A 427 27.48 -20.29 -9.19
CA GLY A 427 28.93 -20.08 -9.33
C GLY A 427 29.62 -19.67 -8.03
N ALA A 428 30.95 -19.64 -8.10
CA ALA A 428 31.81 -19.36 -6.95
C ALA A 428 31.71 -17.89 -6.49
N LEU A 429 31.83 -17.65 -5.17
CA LEU A 429 31.85 -16.33 -4.54
C LEU A 429 32.86 -15.38 -5.21
N ALA A 430 34.02 -15.88 -5.67
CA ALA A 430 35.03 -15.07 -6.35
C ALA A 430 34.55 -14.40 -7.65
N LYS A 431 33.44 -14.86 -8.24
CA LYS A 431 32.79 -14.22 -9.38
C LYS A 431 31.98 -12.98 -9.02
N TYR A 432 31.79 -12.72 -7.73
CA TYR A 432 30.89 -11.69 -7.21
C TYR A 432 31.62 -10.72 -6.29
N THR A 433 31.25 -9.45 -6.36
CA THR A 433 31.63 -8.42 -5.42
C THR A 433 30.38 -8.06 -4.64
N VAL A 434 30.46 -8.09 -3.32
CA VAL A 434 29.35 -7.67 -2.44
C VAL A 434 29.79 -6.46 -1.64
N THR A 435 29.04 -5.37 -1.74
CA THR A 435 29.31 -4.13 -1.01
C THR A 435 28.08 -3.69 -0.22
N ARG A 436 28.26 -2.95 0.87
CA ARG A 436 27.14 -2.32 1.58
C ARG A 436 26.94 -0.90 1.08
N SER A 437 25.70 -0.53 0.77
CA SER A 437 25.32 0.82 0.37
C SER A 437 23.93 1.15 0.92
N ASN A 438 23.81 2.26 1.66
CA ASN A 438 22.54 2.73 2.23
C ASN A 438 21.73 1.68 3.02
N GLY A 439 22.42 0.78 3.74
CA GLY A 439 21.78 -0.29 4.53
C GLY A 439 21.50 -1.59 3.75
N ASN A 440 21.63 -1.58 2.43
CA ASN A 440 21.43 -2.74 1.57
C ASN A 440 22.76 -3.39 1.14
N LEU A 441 22.69 -4.61 0.61
CA LEU A 441 23.82 -5.28 -0.04
C LEU A 441 23.73 -5.08 -1.56
N LEU A 442 24.80 -4.64 -2.19
CA LEU A 442 24.94 -4.57 -3.64
C LEU A 442 25.83 -5.71 -4.13
N VAL A 443 25.31 -6.55 -5.02
CA VAL A 443 26.03 -7.67 -5.62
C VAL A 443 26.30 -7.37 -7.09
N THR A 444 27.57 -7.37 -7.49
CA THR A 444 28.01 -7.17 -8.89
C THR A 444 28.91 -8.30 -9.33
N ALA A 445 29.08 -8.50 -10.64
CA ALA A 445 30.06 -9.44 -11.16
C ALA A 445 31.49 -8.88 -11.00
N SER A 446 32.39 -9.63 -10.36
CA SER A 446 33.80 -9.26 -10.14
C SER A 446 34.66 -9.43 -11.40
N ASN A 447 34.23 -10.26 -12.34
CA ASN A 447 34.94 -10.51 -13.59
C ASN A 447 33.90 -10.83 -14.67
N PRO A 448 33.69 -9.96 -15.67
CA PRO A 448 32.82 -10.25 -16.79
C PRO A 448 33.49 -11.30 -17.69
N ASP A 449 33.58 -12.55 -17.22
CA ASP A 449 33.93 -13.68 -18.07
C ASP A 449 32.77 -13.90 -19.06
N PRO A 450 32.94 -13.56 -20.35
CA PRO A 450 31.85 -13.64 -21.32
C PRO A 450 31.41 -15.08 -21.60
N SER A 451 32.17 -16.09 -21.15
CA SER A 451 32.08 -17.46 -21.65
C SER A 451 31.09 -18.38 -20.92
N ASN A 452 30.55 -17.97 -19.76
CA ASN A 452 29.62 -18.82 -18.99
C ASN A 452 28.35 -18.11 -18.46
N LEU A 453 28.17 -16.81 -18.74
CA LEU A 453 27.00 -16.04 -18.31
C LEU A 453 26.38 -15.14 -19.39
N GLY A 454 26.74 -15.33 -20.67
CA GLY A 454 26.03 -14.71 -21.79
C GLY A 454 26.44 -13.27 -22.17
N GLY A 455 27.63 -12.80 -21.78
CA GLY A 455 28.17 -11.50 -22.21
C GLY A 455 28.81 -10.69 -21.07
N PRO A 456 29.36 -9.49 -21.35
CA PRO A 456 29.92 -8.62 -20.30
C PRO A 456 28.80 -8.11 -19.39
N ILE A 457 28.76 -8.63 -18.17
CA ILE A 457 27.76 -8.28 -17.15
C ILE A 457 28.19 -6.98 -16.45
N THR A 458 27.38 -5.94 -16.62
CA THR A 458 27.44 -4.70 -15.83
C THR A 458 26.33 -4.63 -14.78
N ALA A 459 25.58 -5.72 -14.63
CA ALA A 459 24.42 -5.77 -13.74
C ALA A 459 24.82 -5.73 -12.26
N THR A 460 24.03 -4.99 -11.49
CA THR A 460 24.12 -4.85 -10.03
C THR A 460 22.78 -5.21 -9.41
N ASP A 461 22.78 -6.23 -8.56
CA ASP A 461 21.62 -6.54 -7.71
C ASP A 461 21.70 -5.74 -6.41
N ASN A 462 20.57 -5.28 -5.92
CA ASN A 462 20.38 -4.57 -4.66
C ASN A 462 19.48 -5.39 -3.74
N LEU A 463 20.02 -5.87 -2.63
CA LEU A 463 19.39 -6.82 -1.72
C LEU A 463 19.02 -6.11 -0.43
N HIS A 464 17.75 -6.15 -0.08
CA HIS A 464 17.14 -5.58 1.12
C HIS A 464 16.52 -6.68 1.98
N ASN A 465 16.61 -6.57 3.30
CA ASN A 465 16.19 -7.63 4.24
C ASN A 465 16.71 -9.02 3.84
N ILE A 466 17.98 -9.11 3.43
CA ILE A 466 18.64 -10.38 3.10
C ILE A 466 19.80 -10.60 4.07
N GLU A 467 19.67 -11.60 4.93
CA GLU A 467 20.65 -11.96 5.95
C GLU A 467 21.75 -12.88 5.40
N ARG A 468 21.50 -13.54 4.27
CA ARG A 468 22.37 -14.60 3.74
C ARG A 468 22.53 -14.48 2.23
N ILE A 469 23.76 -14.72 1.75
CA ILE A 469 24.00 -14.97 0.33
C ILE A 469 24.67 -16.34 0.19
N LYS A 470 24.07 -17.21 -0.62
CA LYS A 470 24.58 -18.54 -0.96
C LYS A 470 25.19 -18.53 -2.35
N PHE A 471 26.40 -19.05 -2.46
CA PHE A 471 27.14 -19.35 -3.68
C PHE A 471 27.40 -20.86 -3.76
N ASP A 472 27.93 -21.33 -4.89
CA ASP A 472 28.23 -22.76 -5.07
C ASP A 472 29.31 -23.27 -4.10
N ASP A 473 30.27 -22.42 -3.71
CA ASP A 473 31.46 -22.78 -2.92
C ASP A 473 31.49 -22.16 -1.51
N ALA A 474 30.61 -21.19 -1.23
CA ALA A 474 30.60 -20.44 0.02
C ALA A 474 29.21 -19.88 0.34
N SER A 475 28.94 -19.66 1.63
CA SER A 475 27.82 -18.82 2.07
C SER A 475 28.36 -17.68 2.91
N ARG A 476 27.75 -16.50 2.77
CA ARG A 476 28.13 -15.29 3.49
C ARG A 476 26.93 -14.73 4.24
N ALA A 477 27.10 -14.58 5.55
CA ALA A 477 26.09 -14.09 6.49
C ALA A 477 26.27 -12.60 6.79
N TYR A 478 25.17 -11.83 6.84
CA TYR A 478 25.14 -10.39 7.11
C TYR A 478 24.32 -9.97 8.34
N ASP A 479 23.62 -10.90 8.99
CA ASP A 479 22.96 -10.73 10.30
C ASP A 479 23.98 -10.66 11.46
N ILE A 480 24.89 -9.69 11.39
CA ILE A 480 25.96 -9.54 12.39
C ILE A 480 25.44 -9.35 13.81
N ASP A 481 24.18 -8.95 13.99
CA ASP A 481 23.51 -8.90 15.31
C ASP A 481 22.61 -10.12 15.59
N GLY A 482 22.31 -10.91 14.56
CA GLY A 482 21.52 -12.14 14.62
C GLY A 482 22.36 -13.40 14.86
N ASN A 483 21.87 -14.54 14.37
CA ASN A 483 22.41 -15.87 14.67
C ASN A 483 23.88 -16.04 14.24
N ALA A 484 24.27 -15.58 13.05
CA ALA A 484 25.67 -15.76 12.61
C ALA A 484 26.64 -14.87 13.41
N GLY A 485 26.22 -13.63 13.72
CA GLY A 485 26.98 -12.77 14.61
C GLY A 485 27.21 -13.40 15.97
N GLN A 486 26.15 -13.91 16.60
CA GLN A 486 26.21 -14.59 17.90
C GLN A 486 27.10 -15.83 17.85
N ALA A 487 26.94 -16.68 16.82
CA ALA A 487 27.77 -17.86 16.62
C ALA A 487 29.25 -17.52 16.44
N TYR A 488 29.58 -16.45 15.71
CA TYR A 488 30.96 -15.98 15.57
C TYR A 488 31.53 -15.48 16.90
N ARG A 489 30.78 -14.64 17.61
CA ARG A 489 31.22 -14.02 18.87
C ARG A 489 31.46 -15.03 19.98
N ILE A 490 30.70 -16.13 20.02
CA ILE A 490 30.90 -17.14 21.07
C ILE A 490 32.16 -17.98 20.88
N TYR A 491 32.61 -18.24 19.65
CA TYR A 491 33.94 -18.83 19.38
C TYR A 491 35.06 -17.93 19.90
N GLN A 492 34.97 -16.62 19.67
CA GLN A 492 35.94 -15.68 20.21
C GLN A 492 35.90 -15.73 21.74
N ALA A 493 34.71 -15.60 22.34
CA ALA A 493 34.60 -15.51 23.79
C ALA A 493 35.09 -16.78 24.50
N ALA A 494 34.80 -17.95 23.93
CA ALA A 494 35.18 -19.23 24.48
C ALA A 494 36.68 -19.54 24.27
N PHE A 495 37.20 -19.31 23.05
CA PHE A 495 38.48 -19.88 22.61
C PHE A 495 39.50 -18.85 22.11
N ASN A 496 39.14 -17.56 22.09
CA ASN A 496 39.96 -16.45 21.61
C ASN A 496 40.54 -16.69 20.20
N ARG A 497 39.70 -17.20 19.29
CA ARG A 497 40.10 -17.48 17.90
C ARG A 497 38.99 -17.20 16.91
N THR A 498 39.37 -17.02 15.65
CA THR A 498 38.46 -17.04 14.51
C THR A 498 37.81 -18.44 14.38
N PRO A 499 36.48 -18.53 14.18
CA PRO A 499 35.79 -19.80 13.91
C PRO A 499 36.32 -20.47 12.64
N ASP A 500 36.31 -21.80 12.63
CA ASP A 500 36.40 -22.54 11.37
C ASP A 500 35.05 -22.52 10.64
N LYS A 501 35.06 -22.49 9.30
CA LYS A 501 33.85 -22.32 8.47
C LYS A 501 32.82 -23.44 8.68
N SER A 502 33.28 -24.66 8.94
CA SER A 502 32.43 -25.84 9.19
C SER A 502 31.72 -25.77 10.53
N GLY A 503 32.45 -25.47 11.61
CA GLY A 503 31.88 -25.31 12.94
C GLY A 503 30.92 -24.13 13.02
N LEU A 504 31.25 -23.04 12.33
CA LEU A 504 30.34 -21.90 12.21
C LEU A 504 29.05 -22.28 11.47
N SER A 505 29.14 -23.01 10.36
CA SER A 505 27.97 -23.53 9.63
C SER A 505 27.08 -24.41 10.51
N TYR A 506 27.67 -25.30 11.31
CA TYR A 506 26.94 -26.15 12.25
C TYR A 506 26.15 -25.33 13.28
N TRP A 507 26.79 -24.36 13.92
CA TRP A 507 26.14 -23.56 14.96
C TRP A 507 25.10 -22.59 14.40
N ILE A 508 25.36 -21.94 13.26
CA ILE A 508 24.36 -21.13 12.55
C ILE A 508 23.13 -21.99 12.25
N ASN A 509 23.30 -23.17 11.64
CA ASN A 509 22.18 -24.07 11.34
C ASN A 509 21.38 -24.49 12.57
N THR A 510 22.08 -24.70 13.69
CA THR A 510 21.47 -25.10 14.95
C THR A 510 20.64 -23.95 15.54
N MET A 511 21.14 -22.71 15.48
CA MET A 511 20.44 -21.52 15.95
C MET A 511 19.27 -21.13 15.05
N ASP A 512 19.42 -21.27 13.73
CA ASP A 512 18.36 -21.04 12.75
C ASP A 512 17.17 -22.01 12.93
N LYS A 513 17.39 -23.15 13.59
CA LYS A 513 16.35 -24.12 14.00
C LYS A 513 15.78 -23.85 15.41
N GLY A 514 16.10 -22.71 16.01
CA GLY A 514 15.55 -22.24 17.27
C GLY A 514 16.39 -22.52 18.52
N ALA A 515 17.64 -22.99 18.38
CA ALA A 515 18.52 -23.11 19.54
C ALA A 515 18.97 -21.73 20.04
N SER A 516 18.83 -21.50 21.35
CA SER A 516 19.29 -20.26 21.99
C SER A 516 20.82 -20.19 22.08
N LEU A 517 21.36 -18.98 22.16
CA LEU A 517 22.79 -18.76 22.39
C LEU A 517 23.30 -19.46 23.66
N THR A 518 22.48 -19.58 24.70
CA THR A 518 22.88 -20.26 25.94
C THR A 518 23.01 -21.78 25.72
N GLN A 519 22.16 -22.39 24.89
CA GLN A 519 22.30 -23.81 24.52
C GLN A 519 23.54 -24.04 23.65
N VAL A 520 23.85 -23.12 22.74
CA VAL A 520 25.10 -23.14 21.98
C VAL A 520 26.30 -23.02 22.93
N ALA A 521 26.29 -22.05 23.85
CA ALA A 521 27.32 -21.86 24.86
C ALA A 521 27.56 -23.12 25.70
N GLN A 522 26.48 -23.84 26.03
CA GLN A 522 26.59 -25.12 26.73
C GLN A 522 27.38 -26.14 25.92
N GLY A 523 27.12 -26.25 24.60
CA GLY A 523 27.93 -27.07 23.69
C GLY A 523 29.40 -26.68 23.67
N PHE A 524 29.72 -25.38 23.69
CA PHE A 524 31.11 -24.90 23.79
C PHE A 524 31.76 -25.30 25.12
N THR A 525 31.09 -25.12 26.26
CA THR A 525 31.64 -25.50 27.57
C THR A 525 31.85 -27.00 27.74
N GLN A 526 31.20 -27.83 26.91
CA GLN A 526 31.33 -29.29 26.91
C GLN A 526 32.29 -29.81 25.83
N ALA A 527 32.79 -28.94 24.95
CA ALA A 527 33.70 -29.32 23.88
C ALA A 527 35.07 -29.73 24.44
N ALA A 528 35.73 -30.69 23.77
CA ALA A 528 37.09 -31.11 24.12
C ALA A 528 38.10 -29.95 24.10
N GLU A 529 37.89 -28.97 23.22
CA GLU A 529 38.69 -27.74 23.15
C GLU A 529 38.57 -26.90 24.42
N PHE A 530 37.38 -26.82 25.02
CA PHE A 530 37.17 -26.13 26.29
C PHE A 530 37.94 -26.83 27.42
N THR A 531 37.85 -28.15 27.51
CA THR A 531 38.65 -28.92 28.48
C THR A 531 40.15 -28.72 28.30
N THR A 532 40.62 -28.57 27.05
CA THR A 532 42.04 -28.32 26.75
C THR A 532 42.48 -26.94 27.22
N LEU A 533 41.64 -25.92 27.03
CA LEU A 533 41.97 -24.51 27.33
C LEU A 533 41.73 -24.12 28.80
N TYR A 534 40.70 -24.70 29.42
CA TYR A 534 40.27 -24.36 30.78
C TYR A 534 40.67 -25.43 31.80
N GLY A 535 41.01 -26.64 31.37
CA GLY A 535 41.30 -27.78 32.23
C GLY A 535 40.10 -28.72 32.40
N SER A 536 40.31 -29.87 33.02
CA SER A 536 39.27 -30.91 33.21
C SER A 536 38.24 -30.58 34.29
N SER A 537 38.55 -29.66 35.19
CA SER A 537 37.64 -29.19 36.26
C SER A 537 38.04 -27.78 36.68
N PRO A 538 37.89 -26.77 35.79
CA PRO A 538 38.24 -25.40 36.10
C PRO A 538 37.40 -24.89 37.28
N SER A 539 38.02 -24.08 38.14
CA SER A 539 37.25 -23.35 39.15
C SER A 539 36.43 -22.23 38.49
N ASN A 540 35.37 -21.77 39.16
CA ASN A 540 34.60 -20.61 38.69
C ASN A 540 35.49 -19.37 38.49
N SER A 541 36.50 -19.20 39.36
CA SER A 541 37.53 -18.16 39.23
C SER A 541 38.32 -18.29 37.93
N ASP A 542 38.76 -19.50 37.57
CA ASP A 542 39.52 -19.75 36.34
C ASP A 542 38.68 -19.43 35.10
N ILE A 543 37.40 -19.84 35.11
CA ILE A 543 36.44 -19.58 34.02
C ILE A 543 36.25 -18.08 33.80
N VAL A 544 35.87 -17.34 34.85
CA VAL A 544 35.59 -15.90 34.75
C VAL A 544 36.84 -15.17 34.27
N ASN A 545 38.00 -15.44 34.85
CA ASN A 545 39.25 -14.81 34.43
C ASN A 545 39.59 -15.10 32.96
N LYS A 546 39.34 -16.31 32.46
CA LYS A 546 39.56 -16.62 31.03
C LYS A 546 38.59 -15.90 30.11
N PHE A 547 37.32 -15.77 30.48
CA PHE A 547 36.37 -15.01 29.66
C PHE A 547 36.77 -13.53 29.56
N TYR A 548 37.21 -12.91 30.66
CA TYR A 548 37.79 -11.56 30.63
C TYR A 548 39.01 -11.47 29.71
N GLN A 549 39.92 -12.44 29.77
CA GLN A 549 41.11 -12.43 28.92
C GLN A 549 40.80 -12.64 27.44
N ASN A 550 39.84 -13.51 27.12
CA ASN A 550 39.43 -13.78 25.74
C ASN A 550 38.68 -12.60 25.12
N VAL A 551 37.72 -12.03 25.84
CA VAL A 551 36.84 -10.99 25.29
C VAL A 551 37.42 -9.59 25.43
N LEU A 552 37.97 -9.27 26.61
CA LEU A 552 38.39 -7.92 26.95
C LEU A 552 39.91 -7.73 26.89
N HIS A 553 40.67 -8.82 26.68
CA HIS A 553 42.14 -8.82 26.61
C HIS A 553 42.81 -8.10 27.79
N ARG A 554 42.18 -8.20 28.97
CA ARG A 554 42.65 -7.58 30.21
C ARG A 554 42.25 -8.42 31.42
N PRO A 555 42.93 -8.24 32.57
CA PRO A 555 42.47 -8.79 33.84
C PRO A 555 41.07 -8.29 34.20
N ALA A 556 40.31 -9.15 34.89
CA ALA A 556 39.00 -8.80 35.40
C ALA A 556 39.09 -7.68 36.44
N GLU A 557 38.24 -6.66 36.32
CA GLU A 557 38.09 -5.66 37.37
C GLU A 557 37.40 -6.27 38.60
N THR A 558 37.74 -5.76 39.79
CA THR A 558 37.33 -6.36 41.06
C THR A 558 35.81 -6.51 41.20
N SER A 559 35.03 -5.49 40.83
CA SER A 559 33.57 -5.50 40.97
C SER A 559 32.90 -6.51 40.01
N GLY A 560 33.25 -6.48 38.73
CA GLY A 560 32.69 -7.39 37.73
C GLY A 560 33.09 -8.84 37.96
N TYR A 561 34.35 -9.07 38.35
CA TYR A 561 34.84 -10.38 38.76
C TYR A 561 34.01 -10.96 39.92
N GLN A 562 33.81 -10.20 40.99
CA GLN A 562 33.05 -10.64 42.17
C GLN A 562 31.57 -10.86 41.84
N TYR A 563 30.98 -10.04 40.97
CA TYR A 563 29.61 -10.21 40.52
C TYR A 563 29.41 -11.58 39.84
N TRP A 564 30.24 -11.91 38.86
CA TRP A 564 30.14 -13.20 38.15
C TRP A 564 30.47 -14.39 39.03
N LEU A 565 31.49 -14.27 39.88
CA LEU A 565 31.89 -15.35 40.79
C LEU A 565 30.76 -15.71 41.77
N ASN A 566 30.12 -14.71 42.39
CA ASN A 566 29.00 -14.92 43.31
C ASN A 566 27.84 -15.65 42.64
N LEU A 567 27.48 -15.29 41.40
CA LEU A 567 26.37 -15.93 40.67
C LEU A 567 26.65 -17.39 40.31
N LEU A 568 27.90 -17.71 40.00
CA LEU A 568 28.34 -19.08 39.73
C LEU A 568 28.45 -19.92 41.00
N GLU A 569 28.98 -19.36 42.10
CA GLU A 569 29.12 -20.06 43.39
C GLU A 569 27.76 -20.32 44.06
N GLN A 570 26.79 -19.43 43.87
CA GLN A 570 25.41 -19.62 44.33
C GLN A 570 24.58 -20.51 43.39
N HIS A 571 25.18 -21.07 42.33
CA HIS A 571 24.52 -21.88 41.31
C HIS A 571 23.27 -21.21 40.68
N THR A 572 23.24 -19.88 40.70
CA THR A 572 22.13 -19.11 40.14
C THR A 572 22.23 -19.02 38.62
N LEU A 573 23.46 -19.08 38.08
CA LEU A 573 23.75 -19.15 36.65
C LEU A 573 24.76 -20.26 36.35
N THR A 574 24.79 -20.71 35.09
CA THR A 574 25.78 -21.68 34.59
C THR A 574 26.95 -20.95 33.93
N SER A 575 28.10 -21.62 33.81
CA SER A 575 29.25 -21.11 33.04
C SER A 575 28.88 -20.81 31.58
N ALA A 576 27.96 -21.59 31.00
CA ALA A 576 27.42 -21.37 29.67
C ALA A 576 26.64 -20.05 29.56
N TYR A 577 25.83 -19.72 30.56
CA TYR A 577 25.11 -18.44 30.59
C TYR A 577 26.08 -17.25 30.70
N VAL A 578 27.10 -17.37 31.56
CA VAL A 578 28.13 -16.34 31.69
C VAL A 578 28.89 -16.20 30.37
N LEU A 579 29.29 -17.30 29.72
CA LEU A 579 29.93 -17.26 28.40
C LEU A 579 29.07 -16.53 27.35
N ALA A 580 27.77 -16.84 27.27
CA ALA A 580 26.86 -16.15 26.36
C ALA A 580 26.78 -14.63 26.67
N SER A 581 26.79 -14.26 27.96
CA SER A 581 26.78 -12.85 28.39
C SER A 581 28.07 -12.11 27.98
N PHE A 582 29.23 -12.76 28.12
CA PHE A 582 30.51 -12.21 27.63
C PHE A 582 30.53 -12.09 26.11
N ALA A 583 30.03 -13.11 25.40
CA ALA A 583 29.95 -13.11 23.94
C ALA A 583 29.12 -11.93 23.40
N GLU A 584 28.02 -11.60 24.06
CA GLU A 584 27.11 -10.50 23.66
C GLU A 584 27.37 -9.17 24.38
N SER A 585 28.46 -9.05 25.14
CA SER A 585 28.84 -7.78 25.76
C SER A 585 29.07 -6.69 24.71
N VAL A 586 28.78 -5.44 25.08
CA VAL A 586 28.96 -4.27 24.21
C VAL A 586 30.40 -4.18 23.72
N GLU A 587 31.35 -4.46 24.60
CA GLU A 587 32.77 -4.47 24.30
C GLU A 587 33.15 -5.56 23.28
N ASN A 588 32.62 -6.79 23.40
CA ASN A 588 32.94 -7.85 22.43
C ASN A 588 32.36 -7.53 21.05
N LYS A 589 31.13 -7.01 20.99
CA LYS A 589 30.51 -6.56 19.74
C LYS A 589 31.34 -5.46 19.08
N ALA A 590 31.77 -4.48 19.87
CA ALA A 590 32.62 -3.39 19.39
C ALA A 590 34.01 -3.88 18.93
N ALA A 591 34.60 -4.86 19.62
CA ALA A 591 35.90 -5.44 19.24
C ALA A 591 35.83 -6.20 17.91
N LEU A 592 34.69 -6.83 17.62
CA LEU A 592 34.53 -7.72 16.47
C LEU A 592 33.87 -7.06 15.26
N ILE A 593 33.25 -5.89 15.41
CA ILE A 593 32.57 -5.21 14.31
C ILE A 593 33.50 -5.03 13.09
N GLY A 594 34.76 -4.64 13.32
CA GLY A 594 35.75 -4.45 12.27
C GLY A 594 36.06 -5.71 11.45
N VAL A 595 35.82 -6.89 12.02
CA VAL A 595 36.08 -8.20 11.42
C VAL A 595 34.85 -8.75 10.70
N ILE A 596 33.65 -8.56 11.25
CA ILE A 596 32.43 -9.22 10.75
C ILE A 596 31.50 -8.32 9.93
N GLN A 597 31.69 -6.99 9.96
CA GLN A 597 30.78 -6.02 9.31
C GLN A 597 30.60 -6.22 7.80
N ASN A 598 31.59 -6.81 7.12
CA ASN A 598 31.56 -7.08 5.67
C ASN A 598 31.01 -8.47 5.34
N GLY A 599 30.43 -9.13 6.33
CA GLY A 599 29.85 -10.46 6.23
C GLY A 599 30.77 -11.56 6.75
N ILE A 600 30.15 -12.67 7.14
CA ILE A 600 30.82 -13.80 7.78
C ILE A 600 30.74 -15.02 6.85
N ASP A 601 31.89 -15.51 6.42
CA ASP A 601 31.96 -16.70 5.55
C ASP A 601 31.81 -17.99 6.34
N TYR A 602 30.96 -18.88 5.85
CA TYR A 602 30.78 -20.23 6.38
C TYR A 602 30.54 -21.24 5.25
N THR A 603 30.64 -22.53 5.57
CA THR A 603 30.41 -23.59 4.60
C THR A 603 28.92 -23.65 4.23
N PRO A 604 28.54 -23.67 2.93
CA PRO A 604 27.14 -23.80 2.52
C PRO A 604 26.49 -25.04 3.10
N LEU A 605 25.21 -24.90 3.47
CA LEU A 605 24.35 -26.00 3.91
C LEU A 605 23.68 -26.72 2.74
#